data_AF-A0A7L4YBN5-F1
#
_entry.id   AF-A0A7L4YBN5-F1
#
_cell.length_a   1.000
_cell.length_b   1.000
_cell.length_c   1.000
_cell.angle_alpha   90.00
_cell.angle_beta   90.00
_cell.angle_gamma   90.00
#
_symmetry.space_group_name_H-M   'P 1'
#
loop_
_entity.id
_entity.type
_entity.pdbx_description
1 polymer ?
#
loop_
_entity_poly.entity_id
_entity_poly.type
_entity_poly.pdbx_seq_one_letter_code
_entity_poly.pdbx_strand_id
1 'polypeptide(L)'
;MAALRTIEEAVRDAHAGADGDGREPDGAFPEQALAALLLLRNVRDQLAGWESGLIETARAAGASWADLAEPLGVASRQAAERRYLRLRPGAEGTTGEQRVQATRDRRAAHRTVAAWARHNAADLRRLAGQIASLPDLPAEARTPIDDLNRALADDDAANLVRPLTATTPHLRGGHPELAARIEDLTRQTERLRQESTEQRRNPA
;
A
#
# COMPACT_ATOMS: atom_id res chain seq x y z
N MET A 1 -0.60 -3.04 -18.19
CA MET A 1 -1.33 -2.07 -19.01
C MET A 1 -2.74 -1.74 -18.51
N ALA A 2 -3.48 -2.65 -17.83
CA ALA A 2 -4.81 -2.33 -17.29
C ALA A 2 -4.77 -1.30 -16.14
N ALA A 3 -3.88 -1.49 -15.16
CA ALA A 3 -3.74 -0.59 -14.01
C ALA A 3 -3.37 0.86 -14.38
N LEU A 4 -2.55 1.07 -15.42
CA LEU A 4 -2.18 2.40 -15.90
C LEU A 4 -3.37 3.17 -16.49
N ARG A 5 -4.27 2.49 -17.21
CA ARG A 5 -5.50 3.11 -17.73
C ARG A 5 -6.45 3.51 -16.61
N THR A 6 -6.58 2.68 -15.57
CA THR A 6 -7.39 3.01 -14.38
C THR A 6 -6.84 4.23 -13.64
N ILE A 7 -5.51 4.39 -13.57
CA ILE A 7 -4.89 5.59 -12.99
C ILE A 7 -5.16 6.80 -13.89
N GLU A 8 -5.05 6.66 -15.22
CA GLU A 8 -5.33 7.73 -16.17
C GLU A 8 -6.79 8.21 -16.09
N GLU A 9 -7.74 7.28 -15.97
CA GLU A 9 -9.17 7.56 -15.76
C GLU A 9 -9.41 8.29 -14.43
N ALA A 10 -8.85 7.78 -13.32
CA ALA A 10 -8.97 8.43 -12.01
C ALA A 10 -8.36 9.84 -11.97
N VAL A 11 -7.23 10.06 -12.65
CA VAL A 11 -6.60 11.39 -12.78
C VAL A 11 -7.47 12.33 -13.63
N ARG A 12 -8.08 11.82 -14.71
CA ARG A 12 -8.98 12.60 -15.57
C ARG A 12 -10.25 13.02 -14.81
N ASP A 13 -10.84 12.11 -14.03
CA ASP A 13 -12.01 12.39 -13.18
C ASP A 13 -11.69 13.43 -12.10
N ALA A 14 -10.50 13.35 -11.49
CA ALA A 14 -10.03 14.33 -10.53
C ALA A 14 -9.81 15.73 -11.14
N HIS A 15 -9.31 15.80 -12.38
CA HIS A 15 -9.19 17.06 -13.13
C HIS A 15 -10.55 17.64 -13.52
N ALA A 16 -11.48 16.82 -14.00
CA ALA A 16 -12.83 17.25 -14.36
C ALA A 16 -13.61 17.82 -13.16
N GLY A 17 -13.39 17.28 -11.96
CA GLY A 17 -13.95 17.82 -10.72
C GLY A 17 -13.31 19.14 -10.26
N ALA A 18 -12.06 19.41 -10.66
CA ALA A 18 -11.36 20.65 -10.34
C ALA A 18 -11.68 21.80 -11.33
N ASP A 19 -11.91 21.48 -12.60
CA ASP A 19 -12.25 22.45 -13.65
C ASP A 19 -13.76 22.69 -13.78
N GLY A 20 -14.60 21.77 -13.28
CA GLY A 20 -16.05 21.74 -13.50
C GLY A 20 -16.92 22.53 -12.53
N ASP A 21 -16.37 23.04 -11.42
CA ASP A 21 -17.15 23.80 -10.43
C ASP A 21 -16.74 25.27 -10.46
N GLY A 22 -17.34 26.04 -11.38
CA GLY A 22 -17.33 27.51 -11.40
C GLY A 22 -18.10 28.13 -10.23
N ARG A 23 -18.22 27.42 -9.12
CA ARG A 23 -18.67 27.94 -7.84
C ARG A 23 -17.41 28.37 -7.11
N GLU A 24 -17.24 29.68 -6.89
CA GLU A 24 -16.19 30.17 -6.00
C GLU A 24 -16.18 29.30 -4.73
N PRO A 25 -15.04 28.70 -4.35
CA PRO A 25 -14.98 27.87 -3.17
C PRO A 25 -15.25 28.78 -1.98
N ASP A 26 -16.49 28.74 -1.50
CA ASP A 26 -16.89 29.39 -0.26
C ASP A 26 -16.05 28.77 0.85
N GLY A 27 -14.95 29.45 1.18
CA GLY A 27 -13.99 29.08 2.21
C GLY A 27 -13.25 27.76 1.98
N ALA A 28 -12.29 27.71 1.05
CA ALA A 28 -11.20 26.74 1.15
C ALA A 28 -10.40 27.05 2.44
N PHE A 29 -10.76 26.41 3.55
CA PHE A 29 -10.03 26.52 4.81
C PHE A 29 -8.55 26.16 4.54
N PRO A 30 -7.57 26.93 5.02
CA PRO A 30 -6.14 26.65 4.82
C PRO A 30 -5.76 25.20 5.10
N GLU A 31 -6.44 24.56 6.05
CA GLU A 31 -6.31 23.14 6.42
C GLU A 31 -6.64 22.18 5.27
N GLN A 32 -7.68 22.45 4.48
CA GLN A 32 -8.08 21.60 3.36
C GLN A 32 -7.06 21.68 2.21
N ALA A 33 -6.56 22.89 1.94
CA ALA A 33 -5.48 23.08 0.96
C ALA A 33 -4.19 22.37 1.41
N LEU A 34 -3.84 22.45 2.70
CA LEU A 34 -2.68 21.74 3.25
C LEU A 34 -2.87 20.22 3.21
N ALA A 35 -4.07 19.71 3.51
CA ALA A 35 -4.39 18.29 3.39
C ALA A 35 -4.28 17.79 1.95
N ALA A 36 -4.77 18.58 0.98
CA ALA A 36 -4.63 18.29 -0.45
C ALA A 36 -3.16 18.27 -0.89
N LEU A 37 -2.33 19.20 -0.41
CA LEU A 37 -0.89 19.22 -0.69
C LEU A 37 -0.16 18.00 -0.10
N LEU A 38 -0.56 17.53 1.09
CA LEU A 38 -0.03 16.31 1.69
C LEU A 38 -0.41 15.06 0.88
N LEU A 39 -1.67 14.98 0.43
CA LEU A 39 -2.14 13.89 -0.42
C LEU A 39 -1.36 13.89 -1.76
N LEU A 40 -1.22 15.07 -2.38
CA LEU A 40 -0.49 15.25 -3.63
C LEU A 40 0.98 14.83 -3.50
N ARG A 41 1.63 15.16 -2.37
CA ARG A 41 2.98 14.67 -2.07
C ARG A 41 3.01 13.15 -1.99
N ASN A 42 2.08 12.51 -1.28
CA ASN A 42 2.05 11.06 -1.14
C ASN A 42 1.85 10.35 -2.50
N VAL A 43 0.99 10.90 -3.36
CA VAL A 43 0.82 10.37 -4.73
C VAL A 43 2.11 10.54 -5.54
N ARG A 44 2.78 11.69 -5.47
CA ARG A 44 4.08 11.91 -6.13
C ARG A 44 5.15 10.93 -5.64
N ASP A 45 5.19 10.63 -4.35
CA ASP A 45 6.14 9.68 -3.76
C ASP A 45 5.89 8.24 -4.28
N GLN A 46 4.62 7.83 -4.42
CA GLN A 46 4.27 6.53 -5.01
C GLN A 46 4.64 6.45 -6.50
N LEU A 47 4.33 7.50 -7.27
CA LEU A 47 4.68 7.59 -8.69
C LEU A 47 6.20 7.56 -8.90
N ALA A 48 6.96 8.27 -8.08
CA ALA A 48 8.43 8.25 -8.10
C ALA A 48 9.01 6.84 -7.86
N GLY A 49 8.38 6.07 -6.96
CA GLY A 49 8.74 4.68 -6.71
C GLY A 49 8.47 3.78 -7.91
N TRP A 50 7.29 3.90 -8.54
CA TRP A 50 6.96 3.13 -9.74
C TRP A 50 7.85 3.49 -10.93
N GLU A 51 8.11 4.78 -11.13
CA GLU A 51 8.99 5.27 -12.19
C GLU A 51 10.41 4.68 -12.06
N SER A 52 10.97 4.67 -10.85
CA SER A 52 12.29 4.05 -10.60
C SER A 52 12.30 2.55 -10.93
N GLY A 53 11.27 1.81 -10.51
CA GLY A 53 11.16 0.37 -10.80
C GLY A 53 10.99 0.06 -12.29
N LEU A 54 10.27 0.90 -13.04
CA LEU A 54 10.11 0.77 -14.49
C LEU A 54 11.43 1.08 -15.22
N ILE A 55 12.16 2.11 -14.79
CA ILE A 55 13.49 2.44 -15.31
C ILE A 55 14.44 1.25 -15.07
N GLU A 56 14.48 0.70 -13.86
CA GLU A 56 15.34 -0.45 -13.53
C GLU A 56 15.00 -1.69 -14.37
N THR A 57 13.71 -1.97 -14.56
CA THR A 57 13.22 -3.06 -15.42
C THR A 57 13.68 -2.87 -16.87
N ALA A 58 13.52 -1.65 -17.42
CA ALA A 58 13.93 -1.35 -18.78
C ALA A 58 15.47 -1.42 -18.95
N ARG A 59 16.22 -0.95 -17.95
CA ARG A 59 17.70 -1.04 -17.93
C ARG A 59 18.17 -2.50 -17.85
N ALA A 60 17.49 -3.34 -17.07
CA ALA A 60 17.77 -4.78 -17.01
C ALA A 60 17.47 -5.51 -18.33
N ALA A 61 16.48 -5.01 -19.09
CA ALA A 61 16.17 -5.48 -20.43
C ALA A 61 17.10 -4.91 -21.54
N GLY A 62 18.09 -4.09 -21.17
CA GLY A 62 19.10 -3.56 -22.08
C GLY A 62 18.83 -2.17 -22.67
N ALA A 63 17.73 -1.49 -22.29
CA ALA A 63 17.45 -0.14 -22.75
C ALA A 63 18.55 0.84 -22.33
N SER A 64 19.02 1.69 -23.23
CA SER A 64 19.98 2.75 -22.91
C SER A 64 19.29 3.96 -22.27
N TRP A 65 20.07 4.82 -21.62
CA TRP A 65 19.54 6.11 -21.13
C TRP A 65 18.99 7.02 -22.24
N ALA A 66 19.43 6.82 -23.49
CA ALA A 66 18.89 7.56 -24.63
C ALA A 66 17.50 7.04 -25.00
N ASP A 67 17.30 5.71 -24.98
CA ASP A 67 16.00 5.07 -25.23
C ASP A 67 14.96 5.43 -24.15
N LEU A 68 15.42 5.74 -22.94
CA LEU A 68 14.57 6.18 -21.83
C LEU A 68 14.23 7.68 -21.87
N ALA A 69 14.93 8.49 -22.66
CA ALA A 69 14.73 9.94 -22.64
C ALA A 69 13.31 10.33 -23.10
N GLU A 70 12.85 9.78 -24.22
CA GLU A 70 11.52 10.04 -24.77
C GLU A 70 10.40 9.51 -23.84
N PRO A 71 10.40 8.25 -23.37
CA PRO A 71 9.39 7.75 -22.43
C PRO A 71 9.32 8.50 -21.10
N LEU A 72 10.45 9.06 -20.63
CA LEU A 72 10.50 9.88 -19.42
C LEU A 72 10.17 11.35 -19.69
N GLY A 73 9.87 11.75 -20.94
CA GLY A 73 9.53 13.12 -21.31
C GLY A 73 10.68 14.12 -21.12
N VAL A 74 11.93 13.67 -21.25
CA VAL A 74 13.12 14.53 -21.10
C VAL A 74 13.90 14.62 -22.42
N ALA A 75 14.50 15.78 -22.66
CA ALA A 75 15.13 16.07 -23.95
C ALA A 75 16.44 15.32 -24.23
N SER A 76 17.04 14.66 -23.23
CA SER A 76 18.36 14.05 -23.40
C SER A 76 18.61 12.87 -22.48
N ARG A 77 19.57 12.03 -22.91
CA ARG A 77 20.16 10.94 -22.12
C ARG A 77 20.58 11.38 -20.73
N GLN A 78 21.32 12.48 -20.62
CA GLN A 78 21.80 13.00 -19.35
C GLN A 78 20.65 13.48 -18.45
N ALA A 79 19.59 14.04 -19.04
CA ALA A 79 18.41 14.43 -18.28
C ALA A 79 17.67 13.22 -17.72
N ALA A 80 17.60 12.12 -18.47
CA ALA A 80 17.02 10.84 -18.02
C ALA A 80 17.81 10.25 -16.85
N GLU A 81 19.13 10.16 -17.00
CA GLU A 81 20.02 9.64 -15.96
C GLU A 81 19.95 10.48 -14.68
N ARG A 82 20.00 11.82 -14.80
CA ARG A 82 19.89 12.72 -13.65
C ARG A 82 18.52 12.63 -12.96
N ARG A 83 17.45 12.40 -13.72
CA ARG A 83 16.11 12.18 -13.16
C ARG A 83 16.07 10.89 -12.35
N TYR A 84 16.56 9.78 -12.90
CA TYR A 84 16.66 8.52 -12.17
C TYR A 84 17.49 8.64 -10.88
N LEU A 85 18.65 9.31 -10.94
CA LEU A 85 19.49 9.48 -9.76
C LEU A 85 18.79 10.25 -8.63
N ARG A 86 17.96 11.25 -8.95
CA ARG A 86 17.16 11.96 -7.93
C ARG A 86 16.03 11.12 -7.35
N LEU A 87 15.48 10.19 -8.12
CA LEU A 87 14.41 9.28 -7.69
C LEU A 87 14.96 8.10 -6.86
N ARG A 88 16.25 7.78 -7.03
CA ARG A 88 16.91 6.71 -6.28
C ARG A 88 16.98 7.06 -4.78
N PRO A 89 16.51 6.18 -3.88
CA PRO A 89 16.67 6.38 -2.46
C PRO A 89 18.17 6.47 -2.12
N GLY A 90 18.63 7.67 -1.77
CA GLY A 90 20.00 7.91 -1.32
C GLY A 90 21.01 8.47 -2.35
N ALA A 91 20.59 8.96 -3.52
CA ALA A 91 21.46 9.77 -4.37
C ALA A 91 21.12 11.27 -4.25
N GLU A 92 22.07 12.00 -3.65
CA GLU A 92 22.24 13.47 -3.62
C GLU A 92 20.97 14.32 -3.80
N GLY A 93 20.32 14.62 -2.66
CA GLY A 93 19.22 15.59 -2.59
C GLY A 93 18.21 15.38 -1.46
N THR A 94 18.16 14.20 -0.84
CA THR A 94 17.26 13.94 0.30
C THR A 94 17.98 14.24 1.61
N THR A 95 17.52 15.23 2.37
CA THR A 95 18.06 15.53 3.71
C THR A 95 18.01 14.26 4.58
N GLY A 96 19.04 14.02 5.40
CA GLY A 96 19.14 12.81 6.23
C GLY A 96 17.89 12.54 7.09
N GLU A 97 17.14 13.59 7.41
CA GLU A 97 15.86 13.54 8.12
C GLU A 97 14.75 12.80 7.37
N GLN A 98 14.67 12.91 6.04
CA GLN A 98 13.63 12.25 5.25
C GLN A 98 13.84 10.72 5.16
N ARG A 99 15.11 10.25 5.16
CA ARG A 99 15.43 8.81 5.26
C ARG A 99 15.08 8.25 6.63
N VAL A 100 15.39 9.00 7.67
CA VAL A 100 15.02 8.66 9.04
C VAL A 100 13.51 8.65 9.18
N GLN A 101 12.79 9.58 8.54
CA GLN A 101 11.34 9.63 8.55
C GLN A 101 10.71 8.44 7.83
N ALA A 102 11.13 8.10 6.61
CA ALA A 102 10.61 6.94 5.89
C ALA A 102 10.86 5.61 6.66
N THR A 103 12.03 5.50 7.31
CA THR A 103 12.34 4.36 8.18
C THR A 103 11.48 4.37 9.45
N ARG A 104 11.25 5.53 10.05
CA ARG A 104 10.36 5.71 11.21
C ARG A 104 8.92 5.38 10.85
N ASP A 105 8.44 5.80 9.69
CA ASP A 105 7.08 5.55 9.20
C ASP A 105 6.88 4.06 8.91
N ARG A 106 7.85 3.39 8.27
CA ARG A 106 7.82 1.93 8.09
C ARG A 106 7.80 1.19 9.42
N ARG A 107 8.62 1.61 10.38
CA ARG A 107 8.64 1.03 11.74
C ARG A 107 7.36 1.34 12.52
N ALA A 108 6.79 2.53 12.34
CA ALA A 108 5.53 2.92 12.96
C ALA A 108 4.37 2.08 12.40
N ALA A 109 4.28 1.93 11.08
CA ALA A 109 3.31 1.07 10.41
C ALA A 109 3.41 -0.38 10.90
N HIS A 110 4.62 -0.93 10.98
CA HIS A 110 4.85 -2.28 11.49
C HIS A 110 4.42 -2.41 12.96
N ARG A 111 4.69 -1.40 13.80
CA ARG A 111 4.25 -1.38 15.20
C ARG A 111 2.74 -1.28 15.33
N THR A 112 2.06 -0.52 14.47
CA THR A 112 0.59 -0.44 14.46
C THR A 112 -0.03 -1.79 14.14
N VAL A 113 0.45 -2.49 13.10
CA VAL A 113 -0.04 -3.84 12.75
C VAL A 113 0.22 -4.83 13.88
N ALA A 114 1.43 -4.82 14.47
CA ALA A 114 1.76 -5.71 15.58
C ALA A 114 0.92 -5.42 16.85
N ALA A 115 0.67 -4.15 17.18
CA ALA A 115 -0.17 -3.77 18.31
C ALA A 115 -1.64 -4.19 18.10
N TRP A 116 -2.18 -3.96 16.90
CA TRP A 116 -3.51 -4.41 16.55
C TRP A 116 -3.63 -5.94 16.61
N ALA A 117 -2.67 -6.67 16.03
CA ALA A 117 -2.70 -8.13 16.01
C ALA A 117 -2.61 -8.72 17.41
N ARG A 118 -1.84 -8.10 18.32
CA ARG A 118 -1.82 -8.48 19.75
C ARG A 118 -3.15 -8.23 20.43
N HIS A 119 -3.81 -7.10 20.15
CA HIS A 119 -5.13 -6.80 20.70
C HIS A 119 -6.21 -7.78 20.19
N ASN A 120 -6.07 -8.28 18.96
CA ASN A 120 -7.02 -9.19 18.31
C ASN A 120 -6.54 -10.65 18.30
N ALA A 121 -5.52 -10.99 19.10
CA ALA A 121 -4.81 -12.26 19.01
C ALA A 121 -5.73 -13.48 19.24
N ALA A 122 -6.68 -13.38 20.17
CA ALA A 122 -7.62 -14.45 20.46
C ALA A 122 -8.55 -14.73 19.27
N ASP A 123 -9.04 -13.67 18.60
CA ASP A 123 -9.93 -13.78 17.45
C ASP A 123 -9.19 -14.32 16.22
N LEU A 124 -7.95 -13.86 15.99
CA LEU A 124 -7.08 -14.36 14.92
C LEU A 124 -6.79 -15.86 15.09
N ARG A 125 -6.43 -16.30 16.31
CA ARG A 125 -6.16 -17.71 16.61
C ARG A 125 -7.41 -18.57 16.52
N ARG A 126 -8.58 -18.06 16.95
CA ARG A 126 -9.86 -18.77 16.82
C ARG A 126 -10.22 -18.99 15.36
N LEU A 127 -10.12 -17.96 14.51
CA LEU A 127 -10.38 -18.08 13.07
C LEU A 127 -9.41 -19.06 12.41
N ALA A 128 -8.12 -18.97 12.75
CA ALA A 128 -7.11 -19.86 12.20
C ALA A 128 -7.38 -21.33 12.58
N GLY A 129 -7.71 -21.60 13.84
CA GLY A 129 -8.06 -22.95 14.31
C GLY A 129 -9.34 -23.49 13.66
N GLN A 130 -10.36 -22.64 13.46
CA GLN A 130 -11.58 -23.03 12.74
C GLN A 130 -11.26 -23.45 11.31
N ILE A 131 -10.49 -22.63 10.58
CA ILE A 131 -10.09 -22.92 9.20
C ILE A 131 -9.25 -24.19 9.10
N ALA A 132 -8.30 -24.38 10.02
CA ALA A 132 -7.44 -25.58 10.07
C ALA A 132 -8.23 -26.89 10.35
N SER A 133 -9.42 -26.78 10.92
CA SER A 133 -10.30 -27.92 11.23
C SER A 133 -11.32 -28.25 10.15
N LEU A 134 -11.38 -27.46 9.06
CA LEU A 134 -12.35 -27.68 7.98
C LEU A 134 -12.00 -28.94 7.18
N PRO A 135 -12.92 -29.92 7.08
CA PRO A 135 -12.66 -31.21 6.42
C PRO A 135 -12.73 -31.14 4.89
N ASP A 136 -13.29 -30.06 4.33
CA ASP A 136 -13.78 -29.96 2.96
C ASP A 136 -13.14 -28.81 2.17
N LEU A 137 -11.87 -28.54 2.42
CA LEU A 137 -11.11 -27.53 1.69
C LEU A 137 -10.62 -28.04 0.32
N PRO A 138 -10.59 -27.18 -0.72
CA PRO A 138 -10.08 -27.56 -2.04
C PRO A 138 -8.58 -27.87 -1.99
N ALA A 139 -8.08 -28.71 -2.90
CA ALA A 139 -6.69 -29.17 -2.88
C ALA A 139 -5.66 -28.02 -3.00
N GLU A 140 -6.05 -26.95 -3.70
CA GLU A 140 -5.29 -25.72 -3.88
C GLU A 140 -5.07 -24.95 -2.56
N ALA A 141 -5.89 -25.22 -1.53
CA ALA A 141 -5.76 -24.60 -0.22
C ALA A 141 -4.67 -25.22 0.65
N ARG A 142 -4.07 -26.36 0.27
CA ARG A 142 -3.07 -27.06 1.10
C ARG A 142 -1.91 -26.16 1.52
N THR A 143 -1.27 -25.48 0.58
CA THR A 143 -0.13 -24.60 0.88
C THR A 143 -0.53 -23.41 1.78
N PRO A 144 -1.61 -22.65 1.48
CA PRO A 144 -2.11 -21.62 2.40
C PRO A 144 -2.45 -22.15 3.80
N ILE A 145 -2.98 -23.36 3.92
CA ILE A 145 -3.32 -23.99 5.20
C ILE A 145 -2.06 -24.42 5.97
N ASP A 146 -1.04 -24.95 5.30
CA ASP A 146 0.24 -25.26 5.93
C ASP A 146 0.94 -24.00 6.45
N ASP A 147 0.89 -22.90 5.70
CA ASP A 147 1.40 -21.61 6.13
C ASP A 147 0.60 -21.04 7.31
N LEU A 148 -0.72 -21.24 7.33
CA LEU A 148 -1.59 -20.87 8.46
C LEU A 148 -1.26 -21.70 9.71
N ASN A 149 -1.07 -23.00 9.57
CA ASN A 149 -0.68 -23.91 10.66
C ASN A 149 0.69 -23.54 11.23
N ARG A 150 1.66 -23.19 10.37
CA ARG A 150 2.97 -22.71 10.81
C ARG A 150 2.86 -21.41 11.61
N ALA A 151 2.03 -20.48 11.15
CA ALA A 151 1.79 -19.21 11.86
C ALA A 151 1.01 -19.39 13.17
N LEU A 152 0.14 -20.40 13.27
CA LEU A 152 -0.54 -20.79 14.52
C LEU A 152 0.42 -21.27 15.59
N ALA A 153 1.52 -21.92 15.19
CA ALA A 153 2.57 -22.37 16.10
C ALA A 153 3.54 -21.25 16.54
N ASP A 154 3.40 -20.04 15.98
CA ASP A 154 4.23 -18.88 16.32
C ASP A 154 3.65 -18.09 17.51
N ASP A 155 4.53 -17.47 18.27
CA ASP A 155 4.19 -16.64 19.43
C ASP A 155 3.55 -15.30 19.01
N ASP A 156 3.97 -14.72 17.87
CA ASP A 156 3.47 -13.41 17.42
C ASP A 156 2.20 -13.56 16.56
N ALA A 157 1.06 -13.11 17.10
CA ALA A 157 -0.22 -13.10 16.41
C ALA A 157 -0.22 -12.24 15.13
N ALA A 158 0.73 -11.31 14.96
CA ALA A 158 0.89 -10.57 13.71
C ALA A 158 1.21 -11.48 12.52
N ASN A 159 1.84 -12.63 12.77
CA ASN A 159 2.19 -13.60 11.73
C ASN A 159 0.97 -14.35 11.18
N LEU A 160 -0.17 -14.34 11.88
CA LEU A 160 -1.42 -14.96 11.43
C LEU A 160 -2.17 -14.16 10.36
N VAL A 161 -1.92 -12.85 10.28
CA VAL A 161 -2.70 -11.94 9.43
C VAL A 161 -2.56 -12.30 7.95
N ARG A 162 -1.32 -12.48 7.47
CA ARG A 162 -1.05 -12.78 6.07
C ARG A 162 -1.58 -14.16 5.65
N PRO A 163 -1.34 -15.25 6.41
CA PRO A 163 -1.91 -16.57 6.10
C PRO A 163 -3.45 -16.57 6.11
N LEU A 164 -4.09 -15.91 7.08
CA LEU A 164 -5.56 -15.79 7.11
C LEU A 164 -6.11 -15.14 5.83
N THR A 165 -5.56 -14.00 5.42
CA THR A 165 -5.96 -13.34 4.17
C THR A 165 -5.68 -14.20 2.93
N ALA A 166 -4.61 -14.99 2.94
CA ALA A 166 -4.27 -15.89 1.85
C ALA A 166 -5.25 -17.08 1.72
N THR A 167 -5.91 -17.49 2.81
CA THR A 167 -6.93 -18.56 2.77
C THR A 167 -8.29 -18.08 2.25
N THR A 168 -8.60 -16.77 2.31
CA THR A 168 -9.90 -16.20 1.94
C THR A 168 -10.43 -16.65 0.57
N PRO A 169 -9.65 -16.67 -0.54
CA PRO A 169 -10.15 -17.08 -1.85
C PRO A 169 -10.64 -18.53 -1.88
N HIS A 170 -10.05 -19.41 -1.07
CA HIS A 170 -10.39 -20.82 -1.00
C HIS A 170 -11.64 -21.10 -0.13
N LEU A 171 -12.01 -20.15 0.73
CA LEU A 171 -13.18 -20.24 1.60
C LEU A 171 -14.47 -19.74 0.94
N ARG A 172 -14.40 -18.89 -0.09
CA ARG A 172 -15.60 -18.26 -0.68
C ARG A 172 -16.62 -19.25 -1.26
N GLY A 173 -16.17 -20.42 -1.74
CA GLY A 173 -17.04 -21.41 -2.35
C GLY A 173 -17.84 -22.26 -1.35
N GLY A 174 -17.21 -22.69 -0.26
CA GLY A 174 -17.81 -23.60 0.74
C GLY A 174 -18.13 -22.94 2.08
N HIS A 175 -17.41 -21.87 2.44
CA HIS A 175 -17.44 -21.23 3.76
C HIS A 175 -17.48 -19.69 3.65
N PRO A 176 -18.48 -19.10 2.97
CA PRO A 176 -18.52 -17.67 2.68
C PRO A 176 -18.58 -16.78 3.93
N GLU A 177 -19.19 -17.26 5.02
CA GLU A 177 -19.25 -16.53 6.30
C GLU A 177 -17.86 -16.37 6.94
N LEU A 178 -17.01 -17.40 6.86
CA LEU A 178 -15.64 -17.32 7.36
C LEU A 178 -14.80 -16.37 6.50
N ALA A 179 -14.96 -16.41 5.18
CA ALA A 179 -14.30 -15.48 4.27
C ALA A 179 -14.70 -14.02 4.59
N ALA A 180 -15.99 -13.74 4.77
CA ALA A 180 -16.49 -12.42 5.14
C ALA A 180 -15.93 -11.94 6.48
N ARG A 181 -15.86 -12.82 7.48
CA ARG A 181 -15.34 -12.48 8.81
C ARG A 181 -13.85 -12.12 8.80
N ILE A 182 -13.03 -12.80 7.99
CA ILE A 182 -11.61 -12.43 7.78
C ILE A 182 -11.51 -11.05 7.10
N GLU A 183 -12.34 -10.80 6.09
CA GLU A 183 -12.37 -9.52 5.38
C GLU A 183 -12.81 -8.37 6.30
N ASP A 184 -13.84 -8.56 7.13
CA ASP A 184 -14.31 -7.57 8.11
C ASP A 184 -13.22 -7.22 9.14
N LEU A 185 -12.55 -8.24 9.68
CA LEU A 185 -11.47 -8.06 10.64
C LEU A 185 -10.30 -7.27 10.01
N THR A 186 -9.98 -7.55 8.74
CA THR A 186 -8.95 -6.82 7.99
C THR A 186 -9.38 -5.38 7.70
N ARG A 187 -10.63 -5.15 7.29
CA ARG A 187 -11.19 -3.80 7.06
C ARG A 187 -11.21 -2.96 8.35
N GLN A 188 -11.56 -3.55 9.48
CA GLN A 188 -11.55 -2.87 10.77
C GLN A 188 -10.13 -2.41 11.15
N THR A 189 -9.13 -3.22 10.83
CA THR A 189 -7.71 -2.87 11.04
C THR A 189 -7.28 -1.65 10.23
N GLU A 190 -7.63 -1.64 8.94
CA GLU A 190 -7.26 -0.54 8.06
C GLU A 190 -7.98 0.76 8.44
N ARG A 191 -9.24 0.69 8.91
CA ARG A 191 -9.93 1.85 9.50
C ARG A 191 -9.22 2.40 10.74
N LEU A 192 -8.88 1.54 11.71
CA LEU A 192 -8.13 1.95 12.91
C LEU A 192 -6.75 2.55 12.56
N ARG A 193 -6.11 2.04 11.51
CA ARG A 193 -4.83 2.56 11.02
C ARG A 193 -4.99 3.95 10.39
N GLN A 194 -6.06 4.17 9.62
CA GLN A 194 -6.39 5.47 9.03
C GLN A 194 -6.71 6.49 10.12
N GLU A 195 -7.61 6.16 11.06
CA GLU A 195 -7.96 7.00 12.21
C GLU A 195 -6.74 7.37 13.07
N SER A 196 -5.88 6.40 13.40
CA SER A 196 -4.65 6.67 14.16
C SER A 196 -3.65 7.54 13.40
N THR A 197 -3.67 7.48 12.06
CA THR A 197 -2.82 8.33 11.21
C THR A 197 -3.39 9.74 11.09
N GLU A 198 -4.71 9.87 11.02
CA GLU A 198 -5.44 11.15 11.03
C GLU A 198 -5.28 11.87 12.37
N GLN A 199 -5.45 11.17 13.50
CA GLN A 199 -5.29 11.72 14.83
C GLN A 199 -3.84 12.17 15.13
N ARG A 200 -2.84 11.54 14.48
CA ARG A 200 -1.44 12.01 14.55
C ARG A 200 -1.15 13.19 13.63
N ARG A 201 -1.96 13.42 12.60
CA ARG A 201 -1.85 14.59 11.72
C ARG A 201 -2.52 15.83 12.32
N ASN A 202 -3.48 15.63 13.22
CA ASN A 202 -4.12 16.68 14.03
C ASN A 202 -3.84 16.48 15.53
N PRO A 203 -2.63 16.81 16.02
CA PRO A 203 -2.44 16.98 17.45
C PRO A 203 -3.15 18.27 17.90
N ALA A 204 -3.99 18.15 18.93
CA ALA A 204 -4.63 19.30 19.58
C ALA A 204 -3.60 20.27 20.19
#